data_AF-A0A4Q9VJJ6-F1
#
_entry.id   AF-A0A4Q9VJJ6-F1
#
_cell.length_a   1.000
_cell.length_b   1.000
_cell.length_c   1.000
_cell.angle_alpha   90.00
_cell.angle_beta   90.00
_cell.angle_gamma   90.00
#
_symmetry.space_group_name_H-M   'P 1'
#
loop_
_entity.id
_entity.type
_entity.pdbx_description
1 polymer ?
#
loop_
_entity_poly.entity_id
_entity_poly.type
_entity_poly.pdbx_seq_one_letter_code
_entity_poly.pdbx_strand_id
1 'polypeptide(L)'
;MTPRIGSFHPNGAWRRRFWERDWFARRPAEGEVAMNVEVRRRRQRPVPLPVSAEHVASEAENLATLLRTQKLVVEYVPIGELTPAPRAIRGASEKQIHLLMGRMKEQGFLIPALVDEAGRLIDGNARIEAARRIGLTEVPVIRLRHLSDVQKRALTIAIHKLPELREWDAEAFRVELIELIEIDPDILDLTGFEIAEIEIITDGPPEKKPKADPADVLPDMTGVSVVTRLGDVWDLGNHRIACGSALEPIVYQILLGSAGVQMVFTDPPYNVKVDGHVGGLGKVKHREFAMASGEMSRPEFVTFLKTAFERMAEVVVDGAILFTCIDWAHLAEMLEAGHAVFDELKNIVVWAKTNGGMGSLYRSQHELIPVWKKGTASHVNNIQLGAHGRYRTNVWTYAGANTFRRGRMEDLASHPTVKPCALVMDAIKDCSKPGGLVLDPFGGSGTTLIAAEKTRRHARLIELDRAYVDLTIRRWEKLTSRAAVHAETGLTFAETAAARAASSASPATNSTTRSEETSHGE
;
A
#
# COMPACT_ATOMS: atom_id res chain seq x y z
N MET A 1 -25.44 21.01 62.31
CA MET A 1 -24.28 20.26 61.78
C MET A 1 -24.26 20.47 60.28
N THR A 2 -23.28 21.25 59.83
CA THR A 2 -23.05 21.63 58.43
C THR A 2 -21.54 21.50 58.25
N PRO A 3 -21.01 20.69 57.31
CA PRO A 3 -19.57 20.64 57.10
C PRO A 3 -19.13 21.77 56.16
N ARG A 4 -18.01 22.39 56.53
CA ARG A 4 -17.41 23.57 55.93
C ARG A 4 -16.72 23.25 54.60
N ILE A 5 -16.80 24.23 53.71
CA ILE A 5 -16.06 24.34 52.44
C ILE A 5 -14.58 24.61 52.76
N GLY A 6 -13.69 23.78 52.22
CA GLY A 6 -12.24 23.97 52.22
C GLY A 6 -11.75 24.41 50.84
N SER A 7 -11.15 25.59 50.78
CA SER A 7 -10.51 26.20 49.61
C SER A 7 -9.25 25.44 49.19
N PHE A 8 -9.13 25.12 47.89
CA PHE A 8 -7.90 24.60 47.29
C PHE A 8 -7.23 25.68 46.41
N HIS A 9 -6.03 26.09 46.80
CA HIS A 9 -5.08 26.83 45.96
C HIS A 9 -4.16 25.82 45.24
N PRO A 10 -3.80 26.04 43.95
CA PRO A 10 -2.89 25.16 43.24
C PRO A 10 -1.46 25.71 43.27
N ASN A 11 -0.48 24.87 43.66
CA ASN A 11 0.92 25.05 43.31
C ASN A 11 1.59 23.67 43.23
N GLY A 12 2.15 23.34 42.07
CA GLY A 12 2.85 22.08 41.81
C GLY A 12 3.39 22.04 40.39
N ALA A 13 4.59 22.57 40.22
CA ALA A 13 5.29 22.74 38.96
C ALA A 13 5.72 21.42 38.31
N TRP A 14 5.36 21.21 37.04
CA TRP A 14 6.09 20.34 36.12
C TRP A 14 6.31 21.05 34.78
N ARG A 15 7.57 21.04 34.35
CA ARG A 15 8.14 21.78 33.22
C ARG A 15 7.56 21.30 31.88
N ARG A 16 6.90 22.19 31.13
CA ARG A 16 6.75 22.10 29.67
C ARG A 16 7.93 22.83 29.01
N ARG A 17 8.79 22.09 28.31
CA ARG A 17 9.66 22.62 27.26
C ARG A 17 9.31 21.90 25.97
N PHE A 18 9.46 22.61 24.86
CA PHE A 18 9.15 22.26 23.47
C PHE A 18 7.70 22.53 23.06
N TRP A 19 7.55 23.66 22.37
CA TRP A 19 6.76 23.91 21.15
C TRP A 19 6.44 25.41 21.11
N GLU A 20 7.44 26.21 20.75
CA GLU A 20 7.25 27.59 20.27
C GLU A 20 8.49 27.94 19.46
N ARG A 21 8.40 27.75 18.14
CA ARG A 21 9.30 28.40 17.20
C ARG A 21 8.55 28.65 15.90
N ASP A 22 8.10 29.90 15.80
CA ASP A 22 7.53 30.56 14.64
C ASP A 22 8.28 30.23 13.36
N TRP A 23 7.63 29.42 12.51
CA TRP A 23 7.88 29.37 11.08
C TRP A 23 6.66 29.97 10.42
N PHE A 24 6.78 31.23 9.98
CA PHE A 24 5.87 32.05 9.14
C PHE A 24 5.54 33.40 9.78
N ALA A 25 6.44 34.37 9.63
CA ALA A 25 6.12 35.78 9.29
C ALA A 25 7.38 36.64 9.40
N ARG A 26 7.93 37.08 8.26
CA ARG A 26 8.65 38.35 8.10
C ARG A 26 8.90 38.57 6.60
N ARG A 27 8.01 39.32 5.95
CA ARG A 27 8.36 40.08 4.74
C ARG A 27 9.21 41.28 5.18
N PRO A 28 10.35 41.58 4.56
CA PRO A 28 10.99 42.88 4.76
C PRO A 28 10.26 43.94 3.92
N ALA A 29 10.05 45.10 4.52
CA ALA A 29 9.61 46.32 3.88
C ALA A 29 10.70 46.88 2.95
N GLU A 30 10.25 47.61 1.94
CA GLU A 30 11.07 48.37 1.00
C GLU A 30 11.93 49.41 1.73
N GLY A 31 13.21 49.47 1.40
CA GLY A 31 14.16 50.45 1.94
C GLY A 31 15.61 50.09 1.57
N GLU A 32 16.17 50.82 0.62
CA GLU A 32 17.55 50.70 0.15
C GLU A 32 18.58 50.76 1.29
N VAL A 33 19.35 49.68 1.46
CA VAL A 33 20.68 49.73 2.05
C VAL A 33 21.58 48.82 1.23
N ALA A 34 22.43 49.43 0.40
CA ALA A 34 23.44 48.73 -0.37
C ALA A 34 24.53 48.18 0.58
N MET A 35 24.44 46.89 0.94
CA MET A 35 25.58 46.14 1.46
C MET A 35 26.17 45.30 0.33
N ASN A 36 27.36 45.70 -0.12
CA ASN A 36 28.22 44.90 -0.99
C ASN A 36 28.57 43.57 -0.29
N VAL A 37 27.84 42.50 -0.63
CA VAL A 37 28.25 41.13 -0.35
C VAL A 37 28.87 40.58 -1.63
N GLU A 38 30.20 40.60 -1.66
CA GLU A 38 30.98 39.98 -2.71
C GLU A 38 30.80 38.45 -2.62
N VAL A 39 29.93 37.91 -3.48
CA VAL A 39 29.74 36.47 -3.63
C VAL A 39 31.04 35.87 -4.16
N ARG A 40 31.87 35.34 -3.26
CA ARG A 40 32.97 34.43 -3.64
C ARG A 40 32.35 33.22 -4.31
N ARG A 41 32.29 33.23 -5.64
CA ARG A 41 32.05 32.04 -6.46
C ARG A 41 33.00 30.95 -5.97
N ARG A 42 32.45 29.88 -5.39
CA ARG A 42 33.20 28.65 -5.11
C ARG A 42 33.76 28.20 -6.46
N ARG A 43 35.06 28.36 -6.69
CA ARG A 43 35.73 27.81 -7.88
C ARG A 43 35.41 26.31 -7.89
N GLN A 44 34.72 25.84 -8.93
CA GLN A 44 34.71 24.42 -9.25
C GLN A 44 36.17 23.98 -9.26
N ARG A 45 36.51 23.00 -8.41
CA ARG A 45 37.81 22.35 -8.55
C ARG A 45 37.84 21.75 -9.96
N PRO A 46 38.93 21.95 -10.73
CA PRO A 46 39.04 21.33 -12.04
C PRO A 46 38.82 19.82 -11.88
N VAL A 47 37.97 19.25 -12.74
CA VAL A 47 37.88 17.82 -12.94
C VAL A 47 39.32 17.33 -13.23
N PRO A 48 39.81 16.27 -12.58
CA PRO A 48 41.15 15.76 -12.86
C PRO A 48 41.30 15.55 -14.36
N LEU A 49 42.42 16.00 -14.93
CA LEU A 49 42.76 15.70 -16.32
C LEU A 49 42.71 14.18 -16.53
N PRO A 50 42.27 13.70 -17.70
CA PRO A 50 42.29 12.28 -17.99
C PRO A 50 43.71 11.73 -17.77
N VAL A 51 43.80 10.72 -16.92
CA VAL A 51 45.04 10.03 -16.58
C VAL A 51 45.62 9.44 -17.86
N SER A 52 46.90 9.65 -18.14
CA SER A 52 47.49 9.17 -19.40
C SER A 52 47.40 7.64 -19.49
N ALA A 53 47.21 7.10 -20.69
CA ALA A 53 47.09 5.66 -20.91
C ALA A 53 48.30 4.87 -20.37
N GLU A 54 49.50 5.46 -20.43
CA GLU A 54 50.73 4.89 -19.86
C GLU A 54 50.70 4.81 -18.33
N HIS A 55 50.14 5.81 -17.65
CA HIS A 55 49.99 5.79 -16.20
C HIS A 55 48.96 4.74 -15.76
N VAL A 56 47.84 4.63 -16.48
CA VAL A 56 46.83 3.59 -16.24
C VAL A 56 47.42 2.19 -16.43
N ALA A 57 48.25 1.98 -17.45
CA ALA A 57 48.92 0.70 -17.69
C ALA A 57 49.93 0.34 -16.57
N SER A 58 50.70 1.32 -16.09
CA SER A 58 51.63 1.14 -14.97
C SER A 58 50.90 0.79 -13.66
N GLU A 59 49.80 1.48 -13.36
CA GLU A 59 48.96 1.17 -12.20
C GLU A 59 48.33 -0.24 -12.30
N ALA A 60 47.90 -0.64 -13.50
CA ALA A 60 47.36 -1.97 -13.74
C ALA A 60 48.39 -3.09 -13.49
N GLU A 61 49.65 -2.92 -13.92
CA GLU A 61 50.70 -3.92 -13.67
C GLU A 61 51.07 -4.02 -12.18
N ASN A 62 51.09 -2.87 -11.48
CA ASN A 62 51.29 -2.84 -10.03
C ASN A 62 50.16 -3.58 -9.30
N LEU A 63 48.90 -3.36 -9.70
CA LEU A 63 47.76 -4.07 -9.15
C LEU A 63 47.79 -5.57 -9.47
N ALA A 64 48.16 -5.95 -10.70
CA ALA A 64 48.31 -7.35 -11.09
C ALA A 64 49.40 -8.07 -10.28
N THR A 65 50.47 -7.35 -9.93
CA THR A 65 51.52 -7.87 -9.05
C THR A 65 51.01 -8.04 -7.62
N LEU A 66 50.28 -7.05 -7.09
CA LEU A 66 49.63 -7.15 -5.78
C LEU A 66 48.66 -8.33 -5.72
N LEU A 67 47.79 -8.51 -6.72
CA LEU A 67 46.84 -9.64 -6.76
C LEU A 67 47.52 -11.00 -6.81
N ARG A 68 48.65 -11.13 -7.53
CA ARG A 68 49.45 -12.37 -7.58
C ARG A 68 50.13 -12.70 -6.25
N THR A 69 50.58 -11.66 -5.53
CA THR A 69 51.37 -11.80 -4.29
C THR A 69 50.52 -11.76 -3.01
N GLN A 70 49.33 -11.16 -3.05
CA GLN A 70 48.41 -10.99 -1.93
C GLN A 70 47.08 -11.72 -2.19
N LYS A 71 47.14 -13.06 -2.27
CA LYS A 71 45.92 -13.88 -2.33
C LYS A 71 45.17 -13.80 -1.01
N LEU A 72 43.98 -13.21 -1.03
CA LEU A 72 43.08 -13.21 0.11
C LEU A 72 42.49 -14.61 0.28
N VAL A 73 42.50 -15.10 1.52
CA VAL A 73 41.94 -16.40 1.91
C VAL A 73 40.78 -16.15 2.86
N VAL A 74 39.67 -16.85 2.62
CA VAL A 74 38.54 -16.89 3.54
C VAL A 74 38.81 -18.01 4.54
N GLU A 75 39.00 -17.65 5.80
CA GLU A 75 39.17 -18.57 6.93
C GLU A 75 37.84 -18.67 7.68
N TYR A 76 37.40 -19.86 8.08
CA TYR A 76 36.29 -20.02 9.03
C TYR A 76 36.88 -20.14 10.42
N VAL A 77 36.43 -19.29 11.34
CA VAL A 77 36.97 -19.23 12.71
C VAL A 77 35.85 -19.23 13.74
N PRO A 78 36.08 -19.80 14.94
CA PRO A 78 35.14 -19.70 16.03
C PRO A 78 34.85 -18.25 16.39
N ILE A 79 33.58 -17.88 16.51
CA ILE A 79 33.15 -16.49 16.75
C ILE A 79 33.64 -15.93 18.09
N GLY A 80 33.94 -16.82 19.04
CA GLY A 80 34.51 -16.51 20.35
C GLY A 80 35.98 -16.09 20.32
N GLU A 81 36.72 -16.44 19.26
CA GLU A 81 38.11 -16.01 19.06
C GLU A 81 38.21 -14.57 18.52
N LEU A 82 37.09 -14.00 18.07
CA LEU A 82 37.04 -12.67 17.50
C LEU A 82 36.85 -11.59 18.58
N THR A 83 37.77 -10.63 18.58
CA THR A 83 37.74 -9.49 19.50
C THR A 83 37.32 -8.20 18.78
N PRO A 84 36.56 -7.31 19.43
CA PRO A 84 36.12 -6.06 18.82
C PRO A 84 37.29 -5.12 18.52
N ALA A 85 37.06 -4.18 17.60
CA ALA A 85 38.02 -3.13 17.32
C ALA A 85 38.34 -2.30 18.60
N PRO A 86 39.59 -1.83 18.80
CA PRO A 86 39.96 -1.05 19.99
C PRO A 86 39.15 0.25 20.16
N ARG A 87 38.59 0.77 19.07
CA ARG A 87 37.74 1.96 19.06
C ARG A 87 36.55 1.73 18.15
N ALA A 88 35.35 1.88 18.69
CA ALA A 88 34.12 1.93 17.92
C ALA A 88 34.00 3.29 17.22
N ILE A 89 34.50 3.40 15.99
CA ILE A 89 34.46 4.65 15.21
C ILE A 89 33.05 4.93 14.68
N ARG A 90 32.27 3.86 14.43
CA ARG A 90 30.86 3.92 14.05
C ARG A 90 30.13 2.71 14.60
N GLY A 91 29.05 2.94 15.34
CA GLY A 91 28.21 1.87 15.90
C GLY A 91 27.17 1.38 14.88
N ALA A 92 26.73 0.14 15.05
CA ALA A 92 25.58 -0.41 14.35
C ALA A 92 24.29 -0.10 15.13
N SER A 93 23.21 0.27 14.45
CA SER A 93 21.90 0.38 15.08
C SER A 93 21.26 -0.99 15.27
N GLU A 94 20.34 -1.12 16.23
CA GLU A 94 19.54 -2.36 16.39
C GLU A 94 18.80 -2.74 15.10
N LYS A 95 18.28 -1.75 14.37
CA LYS A 95 17.67 -1.95 13.04
C LYS A 95 18.64 -2.61 12.07
N GLN A 96 19.88 -2.13 11.98
CA GLN A 96 20.89 -2.70 11.10
C GLN A 96 21.24 -4.14 11.50
N ILE A 97 21.35 -4.43 12.80
CA ILE A 97 21.63 -5.79 13.30
C ILE A 97 20.48 -6.73 12.92
N HIS A 98 19.23 -6.34 13.16
CA HIS A 98 18.06 -7.14 12.78
C HIS A 98 17.99 -7.43 11.28
N LEU A 99 18.28 -6.43 10.44
CA LEU A 99 18.32 -6.62 8.98
C LEU A 99 19.40 -7.63 8.58
N LEU A 100 20.60 -7.51 9.15
CA LEU A 100 21.68 -8.47 8.92
C LEU A 100 21.29 -9.87 9.38
N MET A 101 20.56 -10.00 10.49
CA MET A 101 20.07 -11.28 10.97
C MET A 101 19.07 -11.91 9.98
N GLY A 102 18.11 -11.13 9.46
CA GLY A 102 17.17 -11.62 8.45
C GLY A 102 17.90 -12.14 7.21
N ARG A 103 18.80 -11.32 6.66
CA ARG A 103 19.63 -11.70 5.50
C ARG A 103 20.48 -12.93 5.76
N MET A 104 21.07 -13.08 6.94
CA MET A 104 21.88 -14.26 7.28
C MET A 104 21.05 -15.54 7.34
N LYS A 105 19.79 -15.47 7.80
CA LYS A 105 18.91 -16.65 7.82
C LYS A 105 18.53 -17.11 6.41
N GLU A 106 18.34 -16.17 5.49
CA GLU A 106 17.88 -16.46 4.13
C GLU A 106 19.03 -16.75 3.16
N GLN A 107 20.12 -15.99 3.24
CA GLN A 107 21.21 -15.98 2.26
C GLN A 107 22.55 -16.44 2.84
N GLY A 108 22.62 -16.69 4.15
CA GLY A 108 23.86 -17.00 4.85
C GLY A 108 24.77 -15.79 5.08
N PHE A 109 26.02 -16.05 5.49
CA PHE A 109 27.02 -15.01 5.77
C PHE A 109 27.81 -14.66 4.50
N LEU A 110 27.25 -13.78 3.66
CA LEU A 110 27.79 -13.49 2.32
C LEU A 110 29.09 -12.67 2.29
N ILE A 111 29.30 -11.79 3.27
CA ILE A 111 30.43 -10.85 3.27
C ILE A 111 31.33 -11.13 4.47
N PRO A 112 32.49 -11.80 4.29
CA PRO A 112 33.43 -12.11 5.37
C PRO A 112 33.80 -10.88 6.21
N ALA A 113 34.05 -11.07 7.51
CA ALA A 113 34.61 -10.02 8.34
C ALA A 113 36.10 -9.83 8.04
N LEU A 114 36.61 -8.61 8.21
CA LEU A 114 38.04 -8.35 8.06
C LEU A 114 38.68 -8.33 9.44
N VAL A 115 39.76 -9.09 9.62
CA VAL A 115 40.46 -9.21 10.90
C VAL A 115 41.96 -9.04 10.73
N ASP A 116 42.63 -8.68 11.82
CA ASP A 116 44.09 -8.71 11.89
C ASP A 116 44.63 -10.09 12.31
N GLU A 117 45.95 -10.19 12.50
CA GLU A 117 46.66 -11.42 12.86
C GLU A 117 46.17 -12.01 14.19
N ALA A 118 45.72 -11.17 15.11
CA ALA A 118 45.26 -11.56 16.44
C ALA A 118 43.73 -11.81 16.50
N GLY A 119 43.02 -11.74 15.37
CA GLY A 119 41.56 -11.89 15.33
C GLY A 119 40.81 -10.65 15.79
N ARG A 120 41.45 -9.48 15.85
CA ARG A 120 40.78 -8.20 16.12
C ARG A 120 40.04 -7.74 14.87
N LEU A 121 38.78 -7.34 15.04
CA LEU A 121 37.93 -6.86 13.94
C LEU A 121 38.43 -5.52 13.38
N ILE A 122 38.56 -5.47 12.06
CA ILE A 122 38.83 -4.28 11.25
C ILE A 122 37.53 -3.80 10.59
N ASP A 123 36.72 -4.74 10.09
CA ASP A 123 35.37 -4.53 9.55
C ASP A 123 34.46 -5.72 9.87
N GLY A 124 33.15 -5.48 9.94
CA GLY A 124 32.15 -6.52 10.14
C GLY A 124 31.59 -6.62 11.55
N ASN A 125 31.82 -5.63 12.44
CA ASN A 125 31.30 -5.63 13.81
C ASN A 125 29.78 -5.93 13.87
N ALA A 126 28.99 -5.25 13.03
CA ALA A 126 27.54 -5.47 12.94
C ALA A 126 27.17 -6.89 12.47
N ARG A 127 27.96 -7.45 11.55
CA ARG A 127 27.76 -8.81 11.01
C ARG A 127 28.12 -9.86 12.07
N ILE A 128 29.21 -9.68 12.80
CA ILE A 128 29.59 -10.58 13.89
C ILE A 128 28.56 -10.53 15.02
N GLU A 129 28.06 -9.35 15.37
CA GLU A 129 27.01 -9.23 16.38
C GLU A 129 25.71 -9.91 15.93
N ALA A 130 25.26 -9.68 14.69
CA ALA A 130 24.12 -10.39 14.12
C ALA A 130 24.32 -11.92 14.14
N ALA A 131 25.49 -12.40 13.74
CA ALA A 131 25.83 -13.81 13.75
C ALA A 131 25.79 -14.42 15.16
N ARG A 132 26.31 -13.71 16.17
CA ARG A 132 26.22 -14.12 17.59
C ARG A 132 24.77 -14.26 18.03
N ARG A 133 23.91 -13.29 17.69
CA ARG A 133 22.49 -13.31 18.09
C ARG A 133 21.68 -14.42 17.42
N ILE A 134 22.08 -14.86 16.23
CA ILE A 134 21.45 -16.01 15.55
C ILE A 134 22.01 -17.34 16.09
N GLY A 135 23.14 -17.33 16.81
CA GLY A 135 23.76 -18.52 17.37
C GLY A 135 24.76 -19.22 16.45
N LEU A 136 25.34 -18.50 15.49
CA LEU A 136 26.44 -19.03 14.68
C LEU A 136 27.69 -19.25 15.56
N THR A 137 28.27 -20.44 15.46
CA THR A 137 29.50 -20.82 16.20
C THR A 137 30.77 -20.45 15.45
N GLU A 138 30.72 -20.47 14.12
CA GLU A 138 31.83 -20.13 13.22
C GLU A 138 31.39 -19.11 12.17
N VAL A 139 32.33 -18.26 11.73
CA VAL A 139 32.08 -17.20 10.75
C VAL A 139 33.25 -17.09 9.76
N PRO A 140 32.97 -16.72 8.50
CA PRO A 140 34.03 -16.47 7.52
C PRO A 140 34.71 -15.12 7.77
N VAL A 141 36.04 -15.13 7.76
CA VAL A 141 36.89 -13.96 7.93
C VAL A 141 38.00 -13.92 6.88
N ILE A 142 38.51 -12.72 6.60
CA ILE A 142 39.72 -12.52 5.81
C ILE A 142 40.75 -11.84 6.70
N ARG A 143 41.93 -12.47 6.83
CA ARG A 143 43.01 -11.99 7.71
C ARG A 143 44.00 -11.12 6.95
N LEU A 144 44.09 -9.84 7.31
CA LEU A 144 44.87 -8.84 6.58
C LEU A 144 46.33 -8.75 7.03
N ARG A 145 47.07 -9.86 6.91
CA ARG A 145 48.47 -9.99 7.38
C ARG A 145 49.48 -9.08 6.68
N HIS A 146 49.15 -8.64 5.46
CA HIS A 146 50.03 -7.84 4.61
C HIS A 146 49.94 -6.34 4.92
N LEU A 147 48.95 -5.90 5.71
CA LEU A 147 48.78 -4.50 6.05
C LEU A 147 49.49 -4.16 7.36
N SER A 148 50.19 -3.02 7.36
CA SER A 148 50.68 -2.41 8.60
C SER A 148 49.51 -1.95 9.49
N ASP A 149 49.77 -1.77 10.78
CA ASP A 149 48.77 -1.26 11.73
C ASP A 149 48.19 0.10 11.32
N VAL A 150 49.01 0.96 10.71
CA VAL A 150 48.57 2.27 10.21
C VAL A 150 47.61 2.08 9.03
N GLN A 151 47.93 1.18 8.10
CA GLN A 151 47.05 0.87 6.96
C GLN A 151 45.73 0.23 7.42
N LYS A 152 45.76 -0.69 8.39
CA LYS A 152 44.53 -1.28 8.97
C LYS A 152 43.63 -0.21 9.58
N ARG A 153 44.19 0.74 10.32
CA ARG A 153 43.44 1.86 10.91
C ARG A 153 42.86 2.80 9.86
N ALA A 154 43.62 3.11 8.81
CA ALA A 154 43.14 3.90 7.69
C ALA A 154 42.00 3.18 6.94
N LEU A 155 42.13 1.87 6.75
CA LEU A 155 41.12 1.02 6.14
C LEU A 155 39.80 1.02 6.93
N THR A 156 39.86 0.91 8.26
CA THR A 156 38.66 1.01 9.11
C THR A 156 37.91 2.32 8.88
N ILE A 157 38.61 3.45 8.67
CA ILE A 157 37.95 4.73 8.37
C ILE A 157 37.38 4.72 6.94
N ALA A 158 38.16 4.24 5.97
CA ALA A 158 37.78 4.22 4.56
C ALA A 158 36.51 3.39 4.31
N ILE A 159 36.38 2.20 4.91
CA ILE A 159 35.21 1.32 4.75
C ILE A 159 33.91 1.99 5.19
N HIS A 160 33.95 2.85 6.21
CA HIS A 160 32.77 3.60 6.64
C HIS A 160 32.47 4.79 5.74
N LYS A 161 33.51 5.45 5.19
CA LYS A 161 33.35 6.67 4.40
C LYS A 161 33.00 6.40 2.93
N LEU A 162 33.62 5.40 2.31
CA LEU A 162 33.45 5.13 0.88
C LEU A 162 31.99 4.86 0.47
N PRO A 163 31.17 4.11 1.23
CA PRO A 163 29.76 3.96 0.91
C PRO A 163 28.97 5.29 0.93
N GLU A 164 29.34 6.24 1.79
CA GLU A 164 28.68 7.56 1.87
C GLU A 164 29.00 8.47 0.68
N LEU A 165 30.01 8.13 -0.11
CA LEU A 165 30.38 8.88 -1.31
C LEU A 165 29.64 8.39 -2.56
N ARG A 166 28.89 7.28 -2.45
CA ARG A 166 28.09 6.77 -3.56
C ARG A 166 26.77 7.51 -3.64
N GLU A 167 26.39 7.86 -4.85
CA GLU A 167 25.09 8.43 -5.16
C GLU A 167 24.28 7.39 -5.94
N TRP A 168 22.97 7.37 -5.72
CA TRP A 168 22.06 6.56 -6.52
C TRP A 168 21.83 7.24 -7.85
N ASP A 169 21.90 6.47 -8.93
CA ASP A 169 21.23 6.85 -10.16
C ASP A 169 19.72 6.69 -9.93
N ALA A 170 19.01 7.81 -9.81
CA ALA A 170 17.61 7.82 -9.42
C ALA A 170 16.71 7.03 -10.38
N GLU A 171 16.98 7.10 -11.69
CA GLU A 171 16.11 6.44 -12.67
C GLU A 171 16.44 4.95 -12.77
N ALA A 172 17.72 4.58 -12.82
CA ALA A 172 18.10 3.17 -12.83
C ALA A 172 17.64 2.46 -11.55
N PHE A 173 17.78 3.11 -10.39
CA PHE A 173 17.34 2.54 -9.12
C PHE A 173 15.82 2.41 -9.02
N ARG A 174 15.08 3.38 -9.58
CA ARG A 174 13.61 3.31 -9.66
C ARG A 174 13.15 2.09 -10.48
N VAL A 175 13.76 1.87 -11.64
CA VAL A 175 13.43 0.73 -12.51
C VAL A 175 13.72 -0.59 -11.80
N GLU A 176 14.90 -0.74 -11.20
CA GLU A 176 15.29 -1.93 -10.45
C GLU A 176 14.29 -2.26 -9.32
N LEU A 177 13.86 -1.26 -8.55
CA LEU A 177 12.87 -1.47 -7.49
C LEU A 177 11.51 -1.91 -8.04
N ILE A 178 11.07 -1.39 -9.18
CA ILE A 178 9.81 -1.79 -9.81
C ILE A 178 9.89 -3.26 -10.25
N GLU A 179 10.98 -3.63 -10.93
CA GLU A 179 11.18 -5.01 -11.39
C GLU A 179 11.27 -5.99 -10.21
N LEU A 180 11.96 -5.63 -9.13
CA LEU A 180 12.01 -6.43 -7.90
C LEU A 180 10.62 -6.62 -7.27
N ILE A 181 9.81 -5.57 -7.19
CA ILE A 181 8.43 -5.65 -6.67
C ILE A 181 7.57 -6.62 -7.49
N GLU A 182 7.76 -6.62 -8.81
CA GLU A 182 7.01 -7.48 -9.71
C GLU A 182 7.41 -8.96 -9.59
N ILE A 183 8.69 -9.23 -9.29
CA ILE A 183 9.23 -10.59 -9.13
C ILE A 183 8.91 -11.15 -7.74
N ASP A 184 9.26 -10.41 -6.69
CA ASP A 184 9.11 -10.82 -5.29
C ASP A 184 8.97 -9.58 -4.40
N PRO A 185 7.75 -9.18 -4.01
CA PRO A 185 7.55 -8.01 -3.17
C PRO A 185 8.08 -8.20 -1.73
N ASP A 186 8.23 -9.44 -1.25
CA ASP A 186 8.73 -9.71 0.10
C ASP A 186 10.24 -9.49 0.21
N ILE A 187 10.97 -9.54 -0.92
CA ILE A 187 12.42 -9.26 -0.97
C ILE A 187 12.78 -7.84 -0.51
N LEU A 188 11.82 -6.92 -0.56
CA LEU A 188 12.02 -5.52 -0.18
C LEU A 188 12.48 -5.37 1.28
N ASP A 189 12.03 -6.26 2.15
CA ASP A 189 12.37 -6.26 3.58
C ASP A 189 13.89 -6.47 3.81
N LEU A 190 14.61 -7.01 2.81
CA LEU A 190 16.06 -7.23 2.85
C LEU A 190 16.90 -6.07 2.32
N THR A 191 16.28 -5.13 1.61
CA THR A 191 16.97 -4.00 0.96
C THR A 191 17.45 -2.97 1.97
N GLY A 192 16.78 -2.89 3.12
CA GLY A 192 17.03 -1.91 4.18
C GLY A 192 16.36 -0.56 3.97
N PHE A 193 15.61 -0.37 2.88
CA PHE A 193 14.75 0.79 2.66
C PHE A 193 13.42 0.61 3.39
N GLU A 194 12.88 1.69 3.94
CA GLU A 194 11.50 1.70 4.43
C GLU A 194 10.53 1.65 3.25
N ILE A 195 9.36 1.04 3.45
CA ILE A 195 8.32 0.94 2.41
C ILE A 195 7.96 2.33 1.86
N ALA A 196 7.81 3.32 2.74
CA ALA A 196 7.51 4.70 2.34
C ALA A 196 8.59 5.31 1.42
N GLU A 197 9.87 4.95 1.61
CA GLU A 197 10.96 5.39 0.74
C GLU A 197 10.86 4.75 -0.64
N ILE A 198 10.62 3.43 -0.66
CA ILE A 198 10.44 2.65 -1.89
C ILE A 198 9.27 3.22 -2.71
N GLU A 199 8.16 3.54 -2.07
CA GLU A 199 7.01 4.14 -2.76
C GLU A 199 7.35 5.48 -3.40
N ILE A 200 8.03 6.36 -2.68
CA ILE A 200 8.37 7.70 -3.21
C ILE A 200 9.34 7.59 -4.38
N ILE A 201 10.29 6.65 -4.31
CA ILE A 201 11.20 6.39 -5.43
C ILE A 201 10.41 5.84 -6.63
N THR A 202 9.55 4.85 -6.42
CA THR A 202 8.81 4.16 -7.49
C THR A 202 7.67 4.98 -8.11
N ASP A 203 7.09 5.92 -7.38
CA ASP A 203 6.10 6.88 -7.88
C ASP A 203 6.74 7.94 -8.79
N GLY A 204 8.04 8.22 -8.59
CA GLY A 204 8.75 9.24 -9.34
C GLY A 204 8.31 10.68 -9.01
N PRO A 205 8.81 11.67 -9.78
CA PRO A 205 8.49 13.07 -9.52
C PRO A 205 7.00 13.36 -9.74
N PRO A 206 6.34 14.16 -8.86
CA PRO A 206 4.92 14.43 -8.97
C PRO A 206 4.58 15.17 -10.27
N GLU A 207 3.50 14.76 -10.92
CA GLU A 207 3.00 15.45 -12.12
C GLU A 207 2.61 16.90 -11.80
N LYS A 208 2.93 17.83 -12.72
CA LYS A 208 2.81 19.28 -12.48
C LYS A 208 1.38 19.81 -12.30
N LYS A 209 0.32 19.02 -12.51
CA LYS A 209 -1.08 19.35 -12.13
C LYS A 209 -1.90 18.07 -11.98
N PRO A 210 -2.76 17.94 -10.95
CA PRO A 210 -3.75 16.87 -10.88
C PRO A 210 -4.78 17.09 -12.00
N LYS A 211 -4.63 16.37 -13.11
CA LYS A 211 -5.75 16.16 -14.03
C LYS A 211 -6.75 15.21 -13.37
N ALA A 212 -8.01 15.26 -13.80
CA ALA A 212 -8.95 14.20 -13.46
C ALA A 212 -8.32 12.86 -13.83
N ASP A 213 -8.26 11.91 -12.89
CA ASP A 213 -7.69 10.60 -13.15
C ASP A 213 -8.56 9.92 -14.22
N PRO A 214 -8.01 9.51 -15.38
CA PRO A 214 -8.77 8.76 -16.38
C PRO A 214 -9.46 7.51 -15.81
N ALA A 215 -8.92 6.97 -14.72
CA ALA A 215 -9.49 5.82 -14.03
C ALA A 215 -10.75 6.15 -13.22
N ASP A 216 -11.03 7.43 -12.91
CA ASP A 216 -12.29 7.86 -12.30
C ASP A 216 -13.46 7.87 -13.31
N VAL A 217 -13.17 7.79 -14.62
CA VAL A 217 -14.19 7.78 -15.68
C VAL A 217 -14.69 6.36 -15.90
N LEU A 218 -15.98 6.14 -15.71
CA LEU A 218 -16.63 4.85 -15.89
C LEU A 218 -17.02 4.63 -17.37
N PRO A 219 -16.85 3.41 -17.91
CA PRO A 219 -17.42 3.07 -19.20
C PRO A 219 -18.96 3.06 -19.12
N ASP A 220 -19.62 3.55 -20.17
CA ASP A 220 -21.08 3.45 -20.30
C ASP A 220 -21.52 1.98 -20.42
N MET A 221 -22.35 1.55 -19.49
CA MET A 221 -22.89 0.19 -19.44
C MET A 221 -24.29 0.08 -20.05
N THR A 222 -24.83 1.17 -20.60
CA THR A 222 -26.18 1.21 -21.20
C THR A 222 -26.29 0.25 -22.38
N GLY A 223 -27.24 -0.69 -22.31
CA GLY A 223 -27.48 -1.67 -23.38
C GLY A 223 -26.44 -2.80 -23.47
N VAL A 224 -25.47 -2.86 -22.55
CA VAL A 224 -24.49 -3.95 -22.48
C VAL A 224 -25.10 -5.15 -21.77
N SER A 225 -25.02 -6.34 -22.37
CA SER A 225 -25.48 -7.58 -21.74
C SER A 225 -24.58 -7.98 -20.58
N VAL A 226 -25.18 -8.31 -19.44
CA VAL A 226 -24.46 -8.80 -18.26
C VAL A 226 -23.95 -10.22 -18.51
N VAL A 227 -22.63 -10.38 -18.46
CA VAL A 227 -21.92 -11.64 -18.63
C VAL A 227 -21.93 -12.40 -17.32
N THR A 228 -21.49 -11.78 -16.22
CA THR A 228 -21.32 -12.43 -14.91
C THR A 228 -22.62 -13.04 -14.35
N ARG A 229 -22.48 -14.15 -13.62
CA ARG A 229 -23.51 -14.85 -12.86
C ARG A 229 -23.13 -14.89 -11.37
N LEU A 230 -24.13 -15.03 -10.52
CA LEU A 230 -23.92 -15.23 -9.08
C LEU A 230 -23.09 -16.51 -8.87
N GLY A 231 -22.06 -16.44 -8.05
CA GLY A 231 -21.11 -17.52 -7.81
C GLY A 231 -19.88 -17.50 -8.72
N ASP A 232 -19.89 -16.74 -9.82
CA ASP A 232 -18.69 -16.60 -10.67
C ASP A 232 -17.55 -15.94 -9.89
N VAL A 233 -16.33 -16.38 -10.20
CA VAL A 233 -15.10 -15.76 -9.72
C VAL A 233 -14.19 -15.47 -10.91
N TRP A 234 -13.65 -14.26 -10.92
CA TRP A 234 -12.80 -13.78 -12.01
C TRP A 234 -11.41 -13.44 -11.47
N ASP A 235 -10.39 -13.94 -12.15
CA ASP A 235 -8.98 -13.57 -11.98
C ASP A 235 -8.64 -12.42 -12.93
N LEU A 236 -8.12 -11.33 -12.37
CA LEU A 236 -7.76 -10.09 -13.05
C LEU A 236 -6.27 -9.83 -12.79
N GLY A 237 -5.42 -10.63 -13.45
CA GLY A 237 -3.99 -10.66 -13.14
C GLY A 237 -3.74 -11.12 -11.70
N ASN A 238 -3.17 -10.25 -10.86
CA ASN A 238 -2.94 -10.56 -9.45
C ASN A 238 -4.16 -10.24 -8.56
N HIS A 239 -5.24 -9.73 -9.14
CA HIS A 239 -6.49 -9.39 -8.46
C HIS A 239 -7.53 -10.48 -8.66
N ARG A 240 -8.55 -10.52 -7.78
CA ARG A 240 -9.70 -11.41 -7.93
C ARG A 240 -10.97 -10.71 -7.49
N ILE A 241 -12.08 -11.00 -8.16
CA ILE A 241 -13.42 -10.56 -7.78
C ILE A 241 -14.40 -11.75 -7.78
N ALA A 242 -15.19 -11.86 -6.73
CA ALA A 242 -16.25 -12.87 -6.60
C ALA A 242 -17.62 -12.20 -6.69
N CYS A 243 -18.52 -12.77 -7.50
CA CYS A 243 -19.90 -12.34 -7.57
C CYS A 243 -20.71 -13.05 -6.48
N GLY A 244 -21.05 -12.34 -5.39
CA GLY A 244 -21.66 -12.95 -4.21
C GLY A 244 -21.99 -11.96 -3.11
N SER A 245 -22.55 -12.47 -2.01
CA SER A 245 -22.88 -11.67 -0.83
C SER A 245 -21.70 -11.54 0.11
N ALA A 246 -21.42 -10.31 0.54
CA ALA A 246 -20.44 -9.97 1.58
C ALA A 246 -20.80 -10.50 2.98
N LEU A 247 -22.01 -11.02 3.17
CA LEU A 247 -22.45 -11.57 4.46
C LEU A 247 -22.14 -13.07 4.58
N GLU A 248 -21.83 -13.72 3.46
CA GLU A 248 -21.70 -15.16 3.36
C GLU A 248 -20.23 -15.61 3.48
N PRO A 249 -19.87 -16.41 4.49
CA PRO A 249 -18.47 -16.79 4.73
C PRO A 249 -17.86 -17.60 3.58
N ILE A 250 -18.68 -18.37 2.86
CA ILE A 250 -18.24 -19.17 1.71
C ILE A 250 -17.66 -18.31 0.59
N VAL A 251 -18.15 -17.08 0.41
CA VAL A 251 -17.66 -16.17 -0.64
C VAL A 251 -16.24 -15.72 -0.34
N TYR A 252 -15.92 -15.45 0.93
CA TYR A 252 -14.57 -15.12 1.37
C TYR A 252 -13.62 -16.31 1.20
N GLN A 253 -14.08 -17.53 1.52
CA GLN A 253 -13.26 -18.74 1.37
C GLN A 253 -12.86 -18.98 -0.09
N ILE A 254 -13.81 -18.84 -1.03
CA ILE A 254 -13.54 -18.99 -2.47
C ILE A 254 -12.61 -17.88 -2.98
N LEU A 255 -12.82 -16.64 -2.51
CA LEU A 255 -12.07 -15.47 -2.94
C LEU A 255 -10.61 -15.47 -2.43
N LEU A 256 -10.38 -15.85 -1.17
CA LEU A 256 -9.11 -15.67 -0.46
C LEU A 256 -8.32 -16.97 -0.29
N GLY A 257 -8.96 -18.13 -0.27
CA GLY A 257 -8.32 -19.37 0.13
C GLY A 257 -7.75 -19.26 1.55
N SER A 258 -6.43 -19.47 1.69
CA SER A 258 -5.70 -19.34 2.97
C SER A 258 -4.95 -18.00 3.13
N ALA A 259 -5.12 -17.05 2.21
CA ALA A 259 -4.37 -15.80 2.22
C ALA A 259 -4.90 -14.83 3.28
N GLY A 260 -3.99 -14.27 4.09
CA GLY A 260 -4.32 -13.23 5.07
C GLY A 260 -4.40 -11.83 4.46
N VAL A 261 -5.47 -11.10 4.77
CA VAL A 261 -5.69 -9.73 4.27
C VAL A 261 -4.93 -8.72 5.12
N GLN A 262 -4.08 -7.88 4.51
CA GLN A 262 -3.29 -6.86 5.25
C GLN A 262 -4.12 -5.63 5.62
N MET A 263 -5.08 -5.26 4.77
CA MET A 263 -5.97 -4.13 5.04
C MET A 263 -7.30 -4.26 4.31
N VAL A 264 -8.30 -3.56 4.84
CA VAL A 264 -9.62 -3.45 4.22
C VAL A 264 -9.88 -1.98 3.88
N PHE A 265 -10.34 -1.72 2.66
CA PHE A 265 -10.95 -0.44 2.33
C PHE A 265 -12.31 -0.74 1.73
N THR A 266 -13.37 -0.24 2.36
CA THR A 266 -14.72 -0.65 1.97
C THR A 266 -15.75 0.45 2.10
N ASP A 267 -16.71 0.41 1.18
CA ASP A 267 -17.80 1.37 1.04
C ASP A 267 -19.15 0.63 1.07
N PRO A 268 -19.59 0.14 2.24
CA PRO A 268 -20.86 -0.55 2.37
C PRO A 268 -22.02 0.37 1.96
N PRO A 269 -23.17 -0.17 1.54
CA PRO A 269 -24.37 0.62 1.28
C PRO A 269 -24.83 1.36 2.56
N TYR A 270 -25.22 2.63 2.42
CA TYR A 270 -25.50 3.52 3.56
C TYR A 270 -26.96 3.44 4.06
N ASN A 271 -27.78 2.52 3.56
CA ASN A 271 -29.21 2.47 3.88
C ASN A 271 -29.96 3.78 3.54
N VAL A 272 -29.63 4.38 2.40
CA VAL A 272 -30.28 5.57 1.85
C VAL A 272 -30.87 5.23 0.49
N LYS A 273 -32.12 5.65 0.24
CA LYS A 273 -32.79 5.48 -1.06
C LYS A 273 -32.03 6.16 -2.17
N VAL A 274 -31.81 5.46 -3.29
CA VAL A 274 -31.11 6.00 -4.46
C VAL A 274 -32.05 6.91 -5.26
N ASP A 275 -33.29 6.48 -5.50
CA ASP A 275 -34.30 7.25 -6.21
C ASP A 275 -34.67 8.53 -5.43
N GLY A 276 -34.73 9.66 -6.15
CA GLY A 276 -34.92 11.00 -5.60
C GLY A 276 -33.69 11.65 -4.93
N HIS A 277 -32.64 10.90 -4.59
CA HIS A 277 -31.44 11.42 -3.89
C HIS A 277 -30.17 11.39 -4.73
N VAL A 278 -30.09 10.55 -5.77
CA VAL A 278 -28.96 10.48 -6.70
C VAL A 278 -29.51 10.40 -8.13
N GLY A 279 -29.37 11.45 -8.94
CA GLY A 279 -29.96 11.42 -10.30
C GLY A 279 -29.93 12.72 -11.11
N GLY A 280 -29.02 13.66 -10.79
CA GLY A 280 -28.82 14.87 -11.60
C GLY A 280 -30.11 15.67 -11.89
N LEU A 281 -30.92 15.94 -10.86
CA LEU A 281 -32.25 16.58 -10.97
C LEU A 281 -33.30 15.74 -11.72
N GLY A 282 -33.21 14.41 -11.66
CA GLY A 282 -34.18 13.49 -12.25
C GLY A 282 -33.95 13.15 -13.73
N LYS A 283 -32.84 13.62 -14.33
CA LYS A 283 -32.49 13.33 -15.73
C LYS A 283 -31.84 11.96 -15.93
N VAL A 284 -31.28 11.39 -14.87
CA VAL A 284 -30.70 10.05 -14.85
C VAL A 284 -31.32 9.30 -13.68
N LYS A 285 -31.90 8.12 -13.94
CA LYS A 285 -32.43 7.24 -12.90
C LYS A 285 -31.43 6.10 -12.70
N HIS A 286 -30.95 5.94 -11.48
CA HIS A 286 -30.19 4.75 -11.10
C HIS A 286 -31.15 3.71 -10.54
N ARG A 287 -30.84 2.42 -10.75
CA ARG A 287 -31.47 1.36 -9.95
C ARG A 287 -31.07 1.52 -8.49
N GLU A 288 -31.94 1.09 -7.59
CA GLU A 288 -31.60 0.93 -6.18
C GLU A 288 -30.45 -0.07 -6.01
N PHE A 289 -29.73 0.02 -4.89
CA PHE A 289 -28.75 -1.00 -4.52
C PHE A 289 -29.46 -2.32 -4.21
N ALA A 290 -28.73 -3.43 -4.34
CA ALA A 290 -29.27 -4.76 -4.08
C ALA A 290 -29.73 -4.97 -2.62
N MET A 291 -29.19 -4.18 -1.68
CA MET A 291 -29.52 -4.20 -0.25
C MET A 291 -29.10 -2.88 0.41
N ALA A 292 -29.71 -2.58 1.57
CA ALA A 292 -29.50 -1.37 2.36
C ALA A 292 -29.61 -0.10 1.49
N SER A 293 -30.77 0.04 0.86
CA SER A 293 -31.21 1.17 0.04
C SER A 293 -32.36 1.93 0.73
N GLY A 294 -32.35 1.99 2.06
CA GLY A 294 -33.33 2.73 2.87
C GLY A 294 -34.51 1.92 3.39
N GLU A 295 -34.47 0.60 3.23
CA GLU A 295 -35.47 -0.33 3.73
C GLU A 295 -35.23 -0.79 5.18
N MET A 296 -34.00 -0.71 5.68
CA MET A 296 -33.65 -1.27 7.00
C MET A 296 -33.94 -0.27 8.12
N SER A 297 -34.48 -0.76 9.23
CA SER A 297 -34.49 -0.03 10.50
C SER A 297 -33.07 0.10 11.08
N ARG A 298 -32.87 0.99 12.06
CA ARG A 298 -31.58 1.16 12.73
C ARG A 298 -31.00 -0.17 13.27
N PRO A 299 -31.75 -1.01 14.03
CA PRO A 299 -31.22 -2.30 14.51
C PRO A 299 -30.88 -3.29 13.39
N GLU A 300 -31.69 -3.33 12.32
CA GLU A 300 -31.41 -4.19 11.16
C GLU A 300 -30.13 -3.75 10.45
N PHE A 301 -29.93 -2.44 10.29
CA PHE A 301 -28.74 -1.90 9.66
C PHE A 301 -27.47 -2.11 10.51
N VAL A 302 -27.55 -1.93 11.84
CA VAL A 302 -26.46 -2.30 12.76
C VAL A 302 -26.12 -3.79 12.63
N THR A 303 -27.14 -4.66 12.56
CA THR A 303 -26.93 -6.10 12.41
C THR A 303 -26.25 -6.43 11.09
N PHE A 304 -26.71 -5.82 9.99
CA PHE A 304 -26.09 -5.95 8.67
C PHE A 304 -24.60 -5.56 8.68
N LEU A 305 -24.28 -4.36 9.18
CA LEU A 305 -22.89 -3.88 9.27
C LEU A 305 -22.04 -4.79 10.15
N LYS A 306 -22.58 -5.20 11.31
CA LYS A 306 -21.88 -6.08 12.24
C LYS A 306 -21.53 -7.42 11.59
N THR A 307 -22.48 -8.05 10.88
CA THR A 307 -22.22 -9.31 10.18
C THR A 307 -21.12 -9.14 9.11
N ALA A 308 -21.17 -8.07 8.31
CA ALA A 308 -20.10 -7.79 7.35
C ALA A 308 -18.73 -7.59 8.03
N PHE A 309 -18.70 -6.90 9.16
CA PHE A 309 -17.48 -6.68 9.95
C PHE A 309 -16.93 -7.95 10.56
N GLU A 310 -17.79 -8.85 11.07
CA GLU A 310 -17.39 -10.16 11.58
C GLU A 310 -16.68 -10.96 10.47
N ARG A 311 -17.23 -10.97 9.25
CA ARG A 311 -16.59 -11.63 8.09
C ARG A 311 -15.24 -11.02 7.73
N MET A 312 -15.11 -9.69 7.77
CA MET A 312 -13.82 -9.03 7.54
C MET A 312 -12.81 -9.38 8.65
N ALA A 313 -13.24 -9.38 9.90
CA ALA A 313 -12.38 -9.68 11.05
C ALA A 313 -11.85 -11.13 11.04
N GLU A 314 -12.60 -12.07 10.44
CA GLU A 314 -12.21 -13.48 10.30
C GLU A 314 -11.04 -13.70 9.33
N VAL A 315 -10.81 -12.79 8.37
CA VAL A 315 -9.88 -13.01 7.25
C VAL A 315 -8.67 -12.06 7.22
N VAL A 316 -8.66 -11.04 8.08
CA VAL A 316 -7.54 -10.10 8.19
C VAL A 316 -6.42 -10.64 9.08
N VAL A 317 -5.19 -10.23 8.78
CA VAL A 317 -4.03 -10.53 9.64
C VAL A 317 -4.12 -9.76 10.96
N ASP A 318 -3.46 -10.30 12.00
CA ASP A 318 -3.30 -9.57 13.26
C ASP A 318 -2.57 -8.24 13.02
N GLY A 319 -3.16 -7.14 13.46
CA GLY A 319 -2.66 -5.78 13.25
C GLY A 319 -3.22 -5.07 12.02
N ALA A 320 -4.10 -5.70 11.22
CA ALA A 320 -4.67 -5.08 10.02
C ALA A 320 -5.47 -3.81 10.31
N ILE A 321 -5.43 -2.86 9.36
CA ILE A 321 -6.21 -1.63 9.37
C ILE A 321 -7.41 -1.75 8.43
N LEU A 322 -8.58 -1.31 8.89
CA LEU A 322 -9.82 -1.33 8.14
C LEU A 322 -10.41 0.07 8.04
N PHE A 323 -10.66 0.52 6.81
CA PHE A 323 -11.32 1.78 6.49
C PHE A 323 -12.75 1.50 6.07
N THR A 324 -13.73 2.04 6.79
CA THR A 324 -15.16 1.81 6.53
C THR A 324 -15.83 3.13 6.19
N CYS A 325 -16.16 3.37 4.92
CA CYS A 325 -16.80 4.62 4.50
C CYS A 325 -18.27 4.68 4.95
N ILE A 326 -18.72 5.87 5.38
CA ILE A 326 -20.10 6.15 5.75
C ILE A 326 -20.42 7.64 5.56
N ASP A 327 -21.71 7.97 5.50
CA ASP A 327 -22.16 9.35 5.65
C ASP A 327 -22.24 9.77 7.13
N TRP A 328 -22.59 11.03 7.36
CA TRP A 328 -22.75 11.53 8.73
C TRP A 328 -24.00 10.99 9.42
N ALA A 329 -25.04 10.63 8.64
CA ALA A 329 -26.36 10.27 9.17
C ALA A 329 -26.33 8.89 9.83
N HIS A 330 -25.53 7.98 9.28
CA HIS A 330 -25.41 6.60 9.75
C HIS A 330 -24.08 6.29 10.47
N LEU A 331 -23.35 7.32 10.87
CA LEU A 331 -22.11 7.16 11.63
C LEU A 331 -22.34 6.39 12.96
N ALA A 332 -23.47 6.63 13.63
CA ALA A 332 -23.75 6.01 14.92
C ALA A 332 -23.87 4.49 14.80
N GLU A 333 -24.59 4.01 13.78
CA GLU A 333 -24.74 2.59 13.46
C GLU A 333 -23.42 1.95 13.06
N MET A 334 -22.62 2.66 12.25
CA MET A 334 -21.28 2.24 11.84
C MET A 334 -20.34 2.06 13.04
N LEU A 335 -20.34 3.02 13.97
CA LEU A 335 -19.52 2.94 15.18
C LEU A 335 -20.00 1.84 16.13
N GLU A 336 -21.32 1.68 16.29
CA GLU A 336 -21.90 0.61 17.13
C GLU A 336 -21.49 -0.79 16.62
N ALA A 337 -21.63 -1.03 15.31
CA ALA A 337 -21.19 -2.28 14.70
C ALA A 337 -19.67 -2.48 14.81
N GLY A 338 -18.88 -1.44 14.53
CA GLY A 338 -17.42 -1.52 14.55
C GLY A 338 -16.86 -1.81 15.94
N HIS A 339 -17.37 -1.15 16.99
CA HIS A 339 -16.96 -1.39 18.38
C HIS A 339 -17.32 -2.80 18.87
N ALA A 340 -18.32 -3.45 18.28
CA ALA A 340 -18.68 -4.81 18.64
C ALA A 340 -17.73 -5.87 18.08
N VAL A 341 -16.90 -5.54 17.08
CA VAL A 341 -16.11 -6.52 16.30
C VAL A 341 -14.61 -6.23 16.32
N PHE A 342 -14.22 -4.97 16.17
CA PHE A 342 -12.82 -4.56 16.06
C PHE A 342 -12.25 -4.17 17.43
N ASP A 343 -10.94 -4.36 17.59
CA ASP A 343 -10.28 -4.21 18.89
C ASP A 343 -9.97 -2.74 19.24
N GLU A 344 -9.78 -1.88 18.23
CA GLU A 344 -9.43 -0.48 18.46
C GLU A 344 -9.95 0.43 17.33
N LEU A 345 -10.59 1.55 17.71
CA LEU A 345 -10.84 2.67 16.81
C LEU A 345 -9.61 3.58 16.77
N LYS A 346 -8.89 3.60 15.64
CA LYS A 346 -7.68 4.40 15.46
C LYS A 346 -7.97 5.88 15.24
N ASN A 347 -8.97 6.16 14.40
CA ASN A 347 -9.36 7.52 14.07
C ASN A 347 -10.72 7.53 13.37
N ILE A 348 -11.24 8.73 13.13
CA ILE A 348 -12.30 8.97 12.16
C ILE A 348 -11.74 9.98 11.17
N VAL A 349 -11.56 9.53 9.94
CA VAL A 349 -11.14 10.40 8.85
C VAL A 349 -12.34 11.14 8.30
N VAL A 350 -12.16 12.43 8.02
CA VAL A 350 -13.14 13.27 7.32
C VAL A 350 -12.67 13.44 5.89
N TRP A 351 -13.38 12.83 4.94
CA TRP A 351 -13.19 13.14 3.53
C TRP A 351 -13.94 14.42 3.18
N ALA A 352 -13.21 15.54 3.13
CA ALA A 352 -13.69 16.83 2.66
C ALA A 352 -13.76 16.86 1.12
N LYS A 353 -14.97 16.99 0.60
CA LYS A 353 -15.26 17.08 -0.83
C LYS A 353 -15.08 18.51 -1.33
N THR A 354 -14.73 18.66 -2.60
CA THR A 354 -14.63 19.99 -3.26
C THR A 354 -15.95 20.76 -3.30
N ASN A 355 -17.09 20.07 -3.34
CA ASN A 355 -18.42 20.68 -3.42
C ASN A 355 -19.42 19.94 -2.53
N GLY A 356 -20.37 20.68 -1.96
CA GLY A 356 -21.49 20.10 -1.22
C GLY A 356 -22.50 19.37 -2.11
N GLY A 357 -23.07 18.28 -1.60
CA GLY A 357 -24.17 17.52 -2.22
C GLY A 357 -25.50 18.29 -2.24
N MET A 358 -26.60 17.57 -2.51
CA MET A 358 -27.95 18.14 -2.46
C MET A 358 -28.41 18.40 -1.02
N GLY A 359 -29.28 19.39 -0.82
CA GLY A 359 -29.81 19.79 0.48
C GLY A 359 -30.20 21.28 0.52
N SER A 360 -31.12 21.65 1.41
CA SER A 360 -31.67 23.01 1.52
C SER A 360 -31.20 23.80 2.74
N LEU A 361 -30.95 23.14 3.88
CA LEU A 361 -30.46 23.77 5.11
C LEU A 361 -28.93 23.74 5.19
N TYR A 362 -28.36 22.55 5.41
CA TYR A 362 -26.91 22.30 5.35
C TYR A 362 -26.62 21.22 4.32
N ARG A 363 -25.74 21.55 3.36
CA ARG A 363 -25.36 20.63 2.29
C ARG A 363 -24.14 19.84 2.74
N SER A 364 -24.23 18.51 2.75
CA SER A 364 -23.09 17.68 3.12
C SER A 364 -21.94 17.87 2.13
N GLN A 365 -20.79 18.32 2.62
CA GLN A 365 -19.53 18.45 1.88
C GLN A 365 -18.49 17.42 2.38
N HIS A 366 -18.92 16.41 3.12
CA HIS A 366 -18.01 15.39 3.60
C HIS A 366 -18.63 14.00 3.62
N GLU A 367 -17.75 13.02 3.70
CA GLU A 367 -18.04 11.67 4.18
C GLU A 367 -17.07 11.36 5.33
N LEU A 368 -17.42 10.35 6.11
CA LEU A 368 -16.64 9.91 7.25
C LEU A 368 -16.09 8.52 6.98
N ILE A 369 -14.89 8.25 7.49
CA ILE A 369 -14.23 6.97 7.35
C ILE A 369 -13.66 6.59 8.72
N PRO A 370 -14.45 5.95 9.60
CA PRO A 370 -13.90 5.26 10.75
C PRO A 370 -12.77 4.32 10.34
N VAL A 371 -11.65 4.41 11.07
CA VAL A 371 -10.44 3.63 10.84
C VAL A 371 -10.25 2.71 12.04
N TRP A 372 -10.33 1.41 11.79
CA TRP A 372 -10.27 0.38 12.82
C TRP A 372 -8.96 -0.39 12.73
N LYS A 373 -8.55 -0.98 13.85
CA LYS A 373 -7.51 -2.00 13.91
C LYS A 373 -8.14 -3.29 14.42
N LYS A 374 -7.81 -4.40 13.74
CA LYS A 374 -8.06 -5.75 14.24
C LYS A 374 -6.78 -6.33 14.83
N GLY A 375 -6.86 -6.84 16.05
CA GLY A 375 -5.81 -7.56 16.74
C GLY A 375 -4.80 -6.70 17.52
N THR A 376 -3.81 -7.37 18.09
CA THR A 376 -2.84 -6.79 19.04
C THR A 376 -1.49 -6.47 18.41
N ALA A 377 -1.10 -7.14 17.32
CA ALA A 377 0.16 -6.91 16.64
C ALA A 377 0.30 -5.46 16.14
N SER A 378 1.53 -5.03 15.87
CA SER A 378 1.79 -3.73 15.26
C SER A 378 1.15 -3.68 13.87
N HIS A 379 0.52 -2.55 13.55
CA HIS A 379 -0.05 -2.31 12.23
C HIS A 379 1.03 -1.77 11.29
N VAL A 380 0.85 -1.99 9.98
CA VAL A 380 1.64 -1.32 8.96
C VAL A 380 1.31 0.18 9.01
N ASN A 381 2.35 0.99 9.21
CA ASN A 381 2.25 2.45 9.27
C ASN A 381 3.33 3.03 8.37
N ASN A 382 2.96 3.36 7.13
CA ASN A 382 3.85 3.98 6.16
C ASN A 382 3.82 5.52 6.24
N ILE A 383 2.96 6.10 7.08
CA ILE A 383 2.92 7.54 7.31
C ILE A 383 4.18 7.96 8.06
N GLN A 384 4.53 7.24 9.13
CA GLN A 384 5.77 7.44 9.91
C GLN A 384 6.05 8.93 10.24
N LEU A 385 5.00 9.68 10.58
CA LEU A 385 5.05 11.13 10.85
C LEU A 385 5.65 11.97 9.71
N GLY A 386 5.58 11.50 8.47
CA GLY A 386 6.16 12.14 7.31
C GLY A 386 7.68 12.01 7.20
N ALA A 387 8.33 11.15 8.00
CA ALA A 387 9.79 11.00 8.04
C ALA A 387 10.42 10.75 6.67
N HIS A 388 9.68 10.06 5.79
CA HIS A 388 10.14 9.74 4.44
C HIS A 388 9.43 10.53 3.34
N GLY A 389 8.49 11.44 3.69
CA GLY A 389 7.76 12.30 2.73
C GLY A 389 6.26 12.03 2.64
N ARG A 390 5.77 10.89 3.16
CA ARG A 390 4.33 10.58 3.26
C ARG A 390 3.71 11.25 4.49
N TYR A 391 3.22 12.47 4.33
CA TYR A 391 2.50 13.18 5.39
C TYR A 391 0.98 13.06 5.23
N ARG A 392 0.28 12.62 6.29
CA ARG A 392 -1.16 12.40 6.31
C ARG A 392 -1.78 12.94 7.59
N THR A 393 -2.98 13.50 7.47
CA THR A 393 -3.83 13.90 8.60
C THR A 393 -5.17 13.18 8.51
N ASN A 394 -6.04 13.35 9.50
CA ASN A 394 -7.39 12.79 9.47
C ASN A 394 -8.40 13.63 8.67
N VAL A 395 -7.96 14.68 7.98
CA VAL A 395 -8.81 15.44 7.04
C VAL A 395 -8.27 15.26 5.63
N TRP A 396 -9.04 14.57 4.81
CA TRP A 396 -8.66 14.17 3.46
C TRP A 396 -9.40 15.03 2.45
N THR A 397 -8.68 15.79 1.63
CA THR A 397 -9.30 16.66 0.64
C THR A 397 -9.20 16.05 -0.76
N TYR A 398 -10.30 15.51 -1.25
CA TYR A 398 -10.41 14.95 -2.61
C TYR A 398 -11.70 15.40 -3.27
N ALA A 399 -11.68 15.56 -4.60
CA ALA A 399 -12.86 15.91 -5.36
C ALA A 399 -13.93 14.81 -5.26
N GLY A 400 -15.19 15.17 -4.99
CA GLY A 400 -16.29 14.21 -5.04
C GLY A 400 -16.81 13.98 -6.47
N ALA A 401 -17.62 12.94 -6.67
CA ALA A 401 -18.28 12.64 -7.95
C ALA A 401 -19.13 13.81 -8.50
N ASN A 402 -19.57 14.73 -7.64
CA ASN A 402 -20.35 15.93 -7.99
C ASN A 402 -19.54 17.10 -8.59
N THR A 403 -18.25 16.91 -8.88
CA THR A 403 -17.42 17.95 -9.51
C THR A 403 -17.80 18.10 -10.99
N PHE A 404 -17.98 19.33 -11.49
CA PHE A 404 -18.25 19.56 -12.92
C PHE A 404 -17.03 19.13 -13.76
N ARG A 405 -17.08 17.92 -14.33
CA ARG A 405 -16.09 17.35 -15.25
C ARG A 405 -16.77 16.89 -16.55
N ARG A 406 -16.02 16.91 -17.65
CA ARG A 406 -16.44 16.33 -18.94
C ARG A 406 -16.53 14.80 -18.76
N GLY A 407 -17.66 14.18 -19.08
CA GLY A 407 -17.95 12.74 -18.82
C GLY A 407 -18.89 12.46 -17.64
N ARG A 408 -19.24 13.49 -16.83
CA ARG A 408 -20.08 13.36 -15.63
C ARG A 408 -21.41 12.61 -15.85
N MET A 409 -22.06 12.79 -17.00
CA MET A 409 -23.34 12.13 -17.28
C MET A 409 -23.17 10.62 -17.54
N GLU A 410 -22.05 10.21 -18.12
CA GLU A 410 -21.68 8.82 -18.38
C GLU A 410 -21.26 8.12 -17.08
N ASP A 411 -20.50 8.82 -16.21
CA ASP A 411 -20.11 8.32 -14.89
C ASP A 411 -21.33 8.12 -13.97
N LEU A 412 -22.21 9.13 -13.92
CA LEU A 412 -23.47 9.03 -13.19
C LEU A 412 -24.25 7.83 -13.68
N ALA A 413 -24.51 7.70 -14.99
CA ALA A 413 -25.27 6.59 -15.57
C ALA A 413 -24.74 5.19 -15.17
N SER A 414 -23.44 5.07 -14.91
CA SER A 414 -22.76 3.78 -14.71
C SER A 414 -22.62 3.36 -13.24
N HIS A 415 -22.51 4.29 -12.28
CA HIS A 415 -22.59 4.01 -10.84
C HIS A 415 -22.94 5.27 -10.03
N PRO A 416 -23.85 5.20 -9.04
CA PRO A 416 -24.35 6.37 -8.30
C PRO A 416 -23.29 7.06 -7.41
N THR A 417 -22.33 6.30 -6.85
CA THR A 417 -21.37 6.79 -5.85
C THR A 417 -19.94 6.26 -6.08
N VAL A 418 -19.20 6.80 -7.04
CA VAL A 418 -17.80 6.41 -7.26
C VAL A 418 -16.88 7.14 -6.28
N LYS A 419 -16.13 6.40 -5.46
CA LYS A 419 -15.04 6.95 -4.65
C LYS A 419 -13.86 7.36 -5.56
N PRO A 420 -13.17 8.48 -5.30
CA PRO A 420 -12.01 8.89 -6.10
C PRO A 420 -10.87 7.88 -5.97
N CYS A 421 -10.30 7.44 -7.09
CA CYS A 421 -9.24 6.45 -7.09
C CYS A 421 -8.03 6.90 -6.26
N ALA A 422 -7.64 8.17 -6.37
CA ALA A 422 -6.51 8.74 -5.63
C ALA A 422 -6.68 8.66 -4.10
N LEU A 423 -7.91 8.83 -3.59
CA LEU A 423 -8.18 8.72 -2.16
C LEU A 423 -7.90 7.30 -1.66
N VAL A 424 -8.42 6.31 -2.41
CA VAL A 424 -8.25 4.89 -2.08
C VAL A 424 -6.80 4.46 -2.24
N MET A 425 -6.10 4.94 -3.28
CA MET A 425 -4.66 4.72 -3.46
C MET A 425 -3.87 5.21 -2.25
N ASP A 426 -4.11 6.43 -1.77
CA ASP A 426 -3.39 6.94 -0.60
C ASP A 426 -3.69 6.13 0.66
N ALA A 427 -4.96 5.75 0.90
CA ALA A 427 -5.31 4.88 2.02
C ALA A 427 -4.62 3.51 1.93
N ILE A 428 -4.56 2.91 0.73
CA ILE A 428 -3.81 1.66 0.48
C ILE A 428 -2.34 1.83 0.84
N LYS A 429 -1.73 2.92 0.37
CA LYS A 429 -0.31 3.19 0.60
C LYS A 429 0.02 3.48 2.06
N ASP A 430 -0.90 4.06 2.82
CA ASP A 430 -0.70 4.38 4.23
C ASP A 430 -0.54 3.12 5.12
N CYS A 431 -1.20 2.01 4.75
CA CYS A 431 -1.38 0.84 5.63
C CYS A 431 -1.09 -0.53 4.98
N SER A 432 -0.44 -0.59 3.82
CA SER A 432 -0.03 -1.85 3.18
C SER A 432 1.34 -1.74 2.50
N LYS A 433 1.99 -2.88 2.26
CA LYS A 433 3.20 -2.95 1.41
C LYS A 433 2.84 -3.31 -0.04
N PRO A 434 3.69 -2.99 -1.04
CA PRO A 434 3.60 -3.60 -2.37
C PRO A 434 3.44 -5.13 -2.28
N GLY A 435 2.65 -5.72 -3.18
CA GLY A 435 2.23 -7.13 -3.11
C GLY A 435 1.21 -7.44 -2.01
N GLY A 436 0.94 -6.50 -1.09
CA GLY A 436 0.01 -6.69 0.00
C GLY A 436 -1.44 -6.89 -0.46
N LEU A 437 -2.16 -7.75 0.27
CA LEU A 437 -3.54 -8.10 -0.04
C LEU A 437 -4.52 -7.08 0.57
N VAL A 438 -5.32 -6.45 -0.28
CA VAL A 438 -6.37 -5.47 0.06
C VAL A 438 -7.73 -6.08 -0.24
N LEU A 439 -8.61 -6.10 0.76
CA LEU A 439 -9.98 -6.59 0.62
C LEU A 439 -10.96 -5.43 0.50
N ASP A 440 -11.94 -5.58 -0.38
CA ASP A 440 -13.14 -4.76 -0.42
C ASP A 440 -14.38 -5.64 -0.64
N PRO A 441 -15.14 -5.96 0.42
CA PRO A 441 -16.30 -6.82 0.31
C PRO A 441 -17.54 -6.11 -0.27
N PHE A 442 -17.45 -4.82 -0.57
CA PHE A 442 -18.50 -4.05 -1.24
C PHE A 442 -17.90 -3.36 -2.47
N GLY A 443 -17.42 -4.18 -3.41
CA GLY A 443 -16.52 -3.76 -4.49
C GLY A 443 -17.09 -2.70 -5.44
N GLY A 444 -18.41 -2.65 -5.60
CA GLY A 444 -19.12 -1.66 -6.40
C GLY A 444 -18.54 -1.52 -7.80
N SER A 445 -18.26 -0.29 -8.20
CA SER A 445 -17.64 -0.01 -9.52
C SER A 445 -16.19 -0.51 -9.66
N GLY A 446 -15.55 -1.02 -8.60
CA GLY A 446 -14.21 -1.59 -8.65
C GLY A 446 -13.07 -0.62 -8.33
N THR A 447 -13.36 0.53 -7.70
CA THR A 447 -12.34 1.55 -7.40
C THR A 447 -11.17 0.98 -6.59
N THR A 448 -11.44 0.14 -5.59
CA THR A 448 -10.38 -0.47 -4.77
C THR A 448 -9.45 -1.38 -5.58
N LEU A 449 -10.00 -2.12 -6.57
CA LEU A 449 -9.19 -2.96 -7.47
C LEU A 449 -8.29 -2.11 -8.36
N ILE A 450 -8.84 -1.06 -8.95
CA ILE A 450 -8.08 -0.12 -9.78
C ILE A 450 -7.00 0.61 -8.98
N ALA A 451 -7.31 1.04 -7.76
CA ALA A 451 -6.35 1.65 -6.86
C ALA A 451 -5.22 0.68 -6.47
N ALA A 452 -5.56 -0.58 -6.19
CA ALA A 452 -4.56 -1.60 -5.89
C ALA A 452 -3.63 -1.89 -7.08
N GLU A 453 -4.17 -2.01 -8.30
CA GLU A 453 -3.37 -2.21 -9.53
C GLU A 453 -2.35 -1.06 -9.69
N LYS A 454 -2.82 0.19 -9.62
CA LYS A 454 -1.96 1.38 -9.74
C LYS A 454 -0.93 1.53 -8.63
N THR A 455 -1.14 0.86 -7.50
CA THR A 455 -0.24 0.92 -6.35
C THR A 455 0.56 -0.37 -6.16
N ARG A 456 0.48 -1.32 -7.11
CA ARG A 456 1.20 -2.61 -7.06
C ARG A 456 0.81 -3.44 -5.84
N ARG A 457 -0.46 -3.42 -5.45
CA ARG A 457 -1.07 -4.28 -4.42
C ARG A 457 -1.96 -5.33 -5.09
N HIS A 458 -2.45 -6.28 -4.31
CA HIS A 458 -3.38 -7.31 -4.80
C HIS A 458 -4.75 -7.08 -4.19
N ALA A 459 -5.77 -6.97 -5.01
CA ALA A 459 -7.14 -6.70 -4.55
C ALA A 459 -7.98 -7.98 -4.57
N ARG A 460 -8.87 -8.08 -3.59
CA ARG A 460 -9.87 -9.12 -3.47
C ARG A 460 -11.20 -8.44 -3.25
N LEU A 461 -12.10 -8.54 -4.24
CA LEU A 461 -13.40 -7.88 -4.21
C LEU A 461 -14.53 -8.90 -4.07
N ILE A 462 -15.55 -8.52 -3.30
CA ILE A 462 -16.87 -9.17 -3.35
C ILE A 462 -17.85 -8.13 -3.87
N GLU A 463 -18.68 -8.52 -4.83
CA GLU A 463 -19.74 -7.66 -5.34
C GLU A 463 -20.98 -8.48 -5.67
N LEU A 464 -22.13 -8.08 -5.13
CA LEU A 464 -23.38 -8.82 -5.28
C LEU A 464 -24.02 -8.57 -6.65
N ASP A 465 -23.86 -7.37 -7.19
CA ASP A 465 -24.45 -6.98 -8.45
C ASP A 465 -23.56 -7.38 -9.64
N ARG A 466 -24.05 -8.35 -10.40
CA ARG A 466 -23.39 -8.89 -11.59
C ARG A 466 -22.94 -7.83 -12.60
N ALA A 467 -23.70 -6.75 -12.78
CA ALA A 467 -23.33 -5.70 -13.73
C ALA A 467 -22.18 -4.82 -13.20
N TYR A 468 -22.04 -4.68 -11.87
CA TYR A 468 -20.91 -4.00 -11.26
C TYR A 468 -19.64 -4.85 -11.26
N VAL A 469 -19.76 -6.18 -11.20
CA VAL A 469 -18.64 -7.09 -11.48
C VAL A 469 -18.14 -6.90 -12.92
N ASP A 470 -19.04 -6.94 -13.91
CA ASP A 470 -18.70 -6.71 -15.32
C ASP A 470 -18.05 -5.33 -15.54
N LEU A 471 -18.59 -4.28 -14.90
CA LEU A 471 -18.03 -2.93 -14.94
C LEU A 471 -16.59 -2.91 -14.42
N THR A 472 -16.36 -3.54 -13.25
CA THR A 472 -15.03 -3.65 -12.64
C THR A 472 -14.04 -4.34 -13.59
N ILE A 473 -14.44 -5.46 -14.18
CA ILE A 473 -13.63 -6.20 -15.16
C ILE A 473 -13.26 -5.31 -16.33
N ARG A 474 -14.24 -4.67 -16.97
CA ARG A 474 -14.00 -3.81 -18.14
C ARG A 474 -13.10 -2.62 -17.82
N ARG A 475 -13.23 -2.02 -16.63
CA ARG A 475 -12.33 -0.94 -16.18
C ARG A 475 -10.89 -1.43 -16.09
N TRP A 476 -10.68 -2.60 -15.50
CA TRP A 476 -9.36 -3.18 -15.33
C TRP A 476 -8.73 -3.63 -16.66
N GLU A 477 -9.49 -4.30 -17.53
CA GLU A 477 -9.02 -4.71 -18.87
C GLU A 477 -8.62 -3.48 -19.70
N LYS A 478 -9.40 -2.39 -19.63
CA LYS A 478 -9.08 -1.13 -20.29
C LYS A 478 -7.80 -0.48 -19.74
N LEU A 479 -7.58 -0.55 -18.43
CA LEU A 479 -6.41 0.02 -17.77
C LEU A 479 -5.12 -0.76 -18.13
N THR A 480 -5.21 -2.09 -18.13
CA THR A 480 -4.04 -2.97 -18.20
C THR A 480 -3.81 -3.58 -19.58
N SER A 481 -4.80 -3.52 -20.47
CA SER A 481 -4.82 -4.25 -21.75
C SER A 481 -4.69 -5.78 -21.60
N ARG A 482 -4.97 -6.31 -20.41
CA ARG A 482 -4.99 -7.76 -20.11
C ARG A 482 -6.44 -8.24 -20.08
N ALA A 483 -6.64 -9.54 -20.29
CA ALA A 483 -7.96 -10.17 -20.23
C ALA A 483 -8.23 -10.74 -18.83
N ALA A 484 -9.43 -10.53 -18.31
CA ALA A 484 -9.89 -11.22 -17.11
C ALA A 484 -10.27 -12.66 -17.44
N VAL A 485 -10.03 -13.59 -16.53
CA VAL A 485 -10.21 -15.04 -16.72
C VAL A 485 -11.18 -15.58 -15.68
N HIS A 486 -12.15 -16.37 -16.10
CA HIS A 486 -13.08 -17.04 -15.19
C HIS A 486 -12.34 -18.17 -14.45
N ALA A 487 -12.29 -18.10 -13.13
CA ALA A 487 -11.42 -18.94 -12.30
C ALA A 487 -11.69 -20.45 -12.46
N GLU A 488 -12.94 -20.83 -12.71
CA GLU A 488 -13.32 -22.24 -12.87
C GLU A 488 -13.12 -22.78 -14.30
N THR A 489 -13.41 -21.98 -15.32
CA THR A 489 -13.46 -22.47 -16.71
C THR A 489 -12.18 -22.15 -17.48
N GLY A 490 -11.36 -21.23 -16.98
CA GLY A 490 -10.18 -20.73 -17.67
C GLY A 490 -10.48 -19.85 -18.89
N LEU A 491 -11.75 -19.59 -19.21
CA LEU A 491 -12.15 -18.76 -20.34
C LEU A 491 -11.98 -17.28 -19.99
N THR A 492 -11.56 -16.49 -20.98
CA THR A 492 -11.55 -15.03 -20.85
C THR A 492 -12.97 -14.47 -20.68
N PHE A 493 -13.07 -13.23 -20.20
CA PHE A 493 -14.36 -12.54 -20.07
C PHE A 493 -15.10 -12.45 -21.41
N ALA A 494 -14.38 -12.16 -22.49
CA ALA A 494 -14.94 -12.11 -23.85
C ALA A 494 -15.42 -13.49 -24.35
N GLU A 495 -14.64 -14.55 -24.13
CA GLU A 495 -15.03 -15.92 -24.51
C GLU A 495 -16.24 -16.41 -23.71
N THR A 496 -16.27 -16.11 -22.41
CA THR A 496 -17.41 -16.43 -21.55
C THR A 496 -18.67 -15.69 -22.01
N ALA A 497 -18.55 -14.42 -22.40
CA ALA A 497 -19.64 -13.65 -22.96
C ALA A 497 -20.19 -14.31 -24.24
N ALA A 498 -19.31 -14.72 -25.16
CA ALA A 498 -19.68 -15.40 -26.39
C ALA A 498 -20.37 -16.76 -26.12
N ALA A 499 -19.81 -17.57 -25.23
CA ALA A 499 -20.36 -18.88 -24.86
C ALA A 499 -21.76 -18.75 -24.23
N ARG A 500 -21.96 -17.76 -23.35
CA ARG A 500 -23.25 -17.51 -22.69
C ARG A 500 -24.28 -16.95 -23.67
N ALA A 501 -23.89 -16.09 -24.62
CA ALA A 501 -24.78 -15.60 -25.67
C ALA A 501 -25.23 -16.71 -26.64
N ALA A 502 -24.32 -17.62 -27.02
CA ALA A 502 -24.65 -18.78 -27.85
C ALA A 502 -25.64 -19.74 -27.16
N SER A 503 -25.46 -19.95 -25.84
CA SER A 503 -26.35 -20.80 -25.04
C SER A 503 -27.77 -20.22 -24.91
N SER A 504 -27.92 -18.90 -24.86
CA SER A 504 -29.24 -18.24 -24.82
C SER A 504 -29.97 -18.21 -26.17
N ALA A 505 -29.27 -18.47 -27.27
CA ALA A 505 -29.83 -18.42 -28.63
C ALA A 505 -30.34 -19.77 -29.16
N SER A 506 -30.11 -20.90 -28.45
CA SER A 506 -30.65 -22.20 -28.84
C SER A 506 -32.11 -22.35 -28.37
N PRO A 507 -33.11 -22.51 -29.27
CA PRO A 507 -34.49 -22.73 -28.87
C PRO A 507 -34.64 -24.15 -28.31
N ALA A 508 -35.37 -24.26 -27.19
CA ALA A 508 -35.85 -25.54 -26.68
C ALA A 508 -36.61 -26.29 -27.79
N THR A 509 -36.06 -27.43 -28.21
CA THR A 509 -36.76 -28.36 -29.09
C THR A 509 -37.96 -28.93 -28.34
N ASN A 510 -39.15 -28.46 -28.72
CA ASN A 510 -40.43 -29.02 -28.30
C ASN A 510 -40.43 -30.54 -28.55
N SER A 511 -40.41 -31.34 -27.48
CA SER A 511 -40.85 -32.73 -27.53
C SER A 511 -42.37 -32.76 -27.41
N THR A 512 -43.05 -32.60 -28.54
CA THR A 512 -44.46 -32.95 -28.65
C THR A 512 -44.55 -34.47 -28.77
N THR A 513 -44.68 -35.18 -27.65
CA THR A 513 -45.04 -36.59 -27.64
C THR A 513 -46.49 -36.71 -28.11
N ARG A 514 -46.68 -37.07 -29.39
CA ARG A 514 -47.93 -37.65 -29.89
C ARG A 514 -48.16 -38.98 -29.17
N SER A 515 -49.21 -39.06 -28.37
CA SER A 515 -49.79 -40.33 -27.92
C SER A 515 -50.53 -40.97 -29.09
N GLU A 516 -49.96 -42.02 -29.68
CA GLU A 516 -50.69 -42.95 -30.54
C GLU A 516 -51.53 -43.88 -29.66
N GLU A 517 -52.84 -43.67 -29.66
CA GLU A 517 -53.83 -44.65 -29.22
C GLU A 517 -53.79 -45.83 -30.20
N THR A 518 -53.29 -46.98 -29.75
CA THR A 518 -53.48 -48.25 -30.43
C THR A 518 -54.70 -48.94 -29.85
N SER A 519 -55.71 -49.13 -30.70
CA SER A 519 -56.90 -49.93 -30.48
C SER A 519 -56.54 -51.40 -30.26
N HIS A 520 -57.06 -52.01 -29.20
CA HIS A 520 -57.22 -53.46 -29.07
C HIS A 520 -58.67 -53.77 -28.72
N GLY A 521 -59.34 -54.46 -29.63
CA GLY A 521 -60.68 -55.03 -29.47
C GLY A 521 -60.93 -56.04 -30.59
N GLU A 522 -60.78 -57.32 -30.21
CA GLU A 522 -61.13 -58.58 -30.91
C GLU A 522 -60.49 -58.92 -32.27
#